data_AF-A0A2G6IBJ3-F1
#
_entry.id   AF-A0A2G6IBJ3-F1
#
_cell.length_a   1.000
_cell.length_b   1.000
_cell.length_c   1.000
_cell.angle_alpha   90.00
_cell.angle_beta   90.00
_cell.angle_gamma   90.00
#
_symmetry.space_group_name_H-M   'P 1'
#
loop_
_entity.id
_entity.type
_entity.pdbx_description
1 polymer ?
#
loop_
_entity_poly.entity_id
_entity_poly.type
_entity_poly.pdbx_seq_one_letter_code
_entity_poly.pdbx_strand_id
1 'polypeptide(L)'
;MLNDTSGHSVRVHTATLNMLGITDKTPDLSENLSCFLRDENGRLTSWIREFAPMPYIVAMMTKAPDDIQEHLGYFLDFPESHGVTTIM
;
A
#
# COMPACT_ATOMS: atom_id res chain seq x y z
N MET A 1 -7.52 3.91 -2.79
CA MET A 1 -6.88 3.86 -1.45
C MET A 1 -6.73 5.29 -0.97
N LEU A 2 -6.92 5.55 0.31
CA LEU A 2 -6.67 6.86 0.91
C LEU A 2 -5.58 6.71 1.97
N ASN A 3 -4.52 7.50 1.89
CA ASN A 3 -3.46 7.52 2.89
C ASN A 3 -3.81 8.53 3.98
N ASP A 4 -3.41 8.24 5.21
CA ASP A 4 -3.39 9.24 6.26
C ASP A 4 -2.25 10.25 6.05
N THR A 5 -2.18 11.27 6.90
CA THR A 5 -1.16 12.34 6.77
C THR A 5 0.26 11.85 7.08
N SER A 6 0.40 10.73 7.80
CA SER A 6 1.70 10.15 8.10
C SER A 6 2.24 9.29 6.96
N GLY A 7 1.36 8.78 6.08
CA GLY A 7 1.71 7.80 5.05
C GLY A 7 1.81 6.38 5.59
N HIS A 8 1.52 6.14 6.87
CA HIS A 8 1.65 4.84 7.54
C HIS A 8 0.32 4.11 7.71
N SER A 9 -0.81 4.78 7.45
CA SER A 9 -2.13 4.16 7.50
C SER A 9 -2.86 4.38 6.19
N VAL A 10 -3.49 3.32 5.70
CA VAL A 10 -4.26 3.36 4.46
C VAL A 10 -5.67 2.85 4.68
N ARG A 11 -6.63 3.57 4.11
CA ARG A 11 -8.02 3.12 4.01
C ARG A 11 -8.27 2.50 2.65
N VAL A 12 -8.72 1.26 2.63
CA VAL A 12 -9.01 0.50 1.40
C VAL A 12 -10.50 0.16 1.29
N HIS A 13 -10.95 -0.12 0.06
CA HIS A 13 -12.29 -0.60 -0.16
C HIS A 13 -12.41 -2.09 0.23
N THR A 14 -13.58 -2.55 0.64
CA THR A 14 -13.81 -3.97 1.01
C THR A 14 -13.46 -4.93 -0.14
N ALA A 15 -13.66 -4.50 -1.39
CA ALA A 15 -13.26 -5.27 -2.57
C ALA A 15 -11.75 -5.56 -2.59
N THR A 16 -10.91 -4.65 -2.11
CA THR A 16 -9.46 -4.85 -2.00
C THR A 16 -9.13 -5.91 -0.95
N LEU A 17 -9.77 -5.85 0.22
CA LEU A 17 -9.59 -6.86 1.27
C LEU A 17 -9.99 -8.25 0.75
N ASN A 18 -11.13 -8.34 0.06
CA ASN A 18 -11.62 -9.58 -0.54
C ASN A 18 -10.67 -10.13 -1.60
N MET A 19 -10.15 -9.27 -2.49
CA MET A 19 -9.17 -9.65 -3.52
C MET A 19 -7.90 -10.24 -2.90
N LEU A 20 -7.47 -9.71 -1.75
CA LEU A 20 -6.28 -10.15 -1.03
C LEU A 20 -6.55 -11.32 -0.07
N GLY A 21 -7.80 -11.80 0.04
CA GLY A 21 -8.18 -12.86 0.97
C GLY A 21 -8.06 -12.46 2.45
N ILE A 22 -8.09 -11.17 2.75
CA ILE A 22 -7.98 -10.63 4.12
C ILE A 22 -9.36 -10.68 4.79
N THR A 23 -9.43 -11.28 5.97
CA THR A 23 -10.67 -11.52 6.74
C THR A 23 -10.46 -11.18 8.23
N ASP A 24 -11.53 -11.17 9.01
CA ASP A 24 -11.48 -10.95 10.47
C ASP A 24 -10.47 -11.86 11.18
N LYS A 25 -10.21 -13.05 10.62
CA LYS A 25 -9.29 -14.06 11.16
C LYS A 25 -7.84 -13.91 10.69
N THR A 26 -7.55 -12.98 9.78
CA THR A 26 -6.21 -12.79 9.23
C THR A 26 -5.29 -12.24 10.33
N PRO A 27 -4.20 -12.93 10.70
CA PRO A 27 -3.33 -12.46 11.76
C PRO A 27 -2.65 -11.14 11.38
N ASP A 28 -2.42 -10.30 12.38
CA ASP A 28 -1.59 -9.11 12.21
C ASP A 28 -0.12 -9.51 12.05
N LEU A 29 0.64 -8.71 11.30
CA LEU A 29 2.08 -8.95 11.13
C LEU A 29 2.85 -8.60 12.41
N SER A 30 2.40 -7.56 13.11
CA SER A 30 2.90 -7.17 14.42
C SER A 30 1.79 -6.44 15.18
N GLU A 31 1.47 -6.94 16.37
CA GLU A 31 0.46 -6.33 17.24
C GLU A 31 0.76 -4.85 17.46
N ASN A 32 -0.26 -3.99 17.29
CA ASN A 32 -0.18 -2.55 17.52
C ASN A 32 0.88 -1.78 16.71
N LEU A 33 1.54 -2.39 15.73
CA LEU A 33 2.44 -1.71 14.78
C LEU A 33 1.94 -1.92 13.35
N SER A 34 1.93 -3.18 12.91
CA SER A 34 1.66 -3.59 11.53
C SER A 34 0.46 -4.52 11.52
N CYS A 35 -0.73 -3.92 11.49
CA CYS A 35 -1.99 -4.62 11.74
C CYS A 35 -3.12 -4.22 10.80
N PHE A 36 -4.13 -5.10 10.74
CA PHE A 36 -5.43 -4.78 10.18
C PHE A 36 -6.33 -4.27 11.32
N LEU A 37 -6.74 -3.00 11.25
CA LEU A 37 -7.53 -2.42 12.33
C LEU A 37 -8.90 -3.07 12.39
N ARG A 38 -9.30 -3.47 13.58
CA ARG A 38 -10.60 -4.05 13.89
C ARG A 38 -11.38 -3.14 14.82
N ASP A 39 -12.70 -3.20 14.71
CA ASP A 39 -13.59 -2.53 15.66
C ASP A 39 -13.64 -3.28 17.00
N GLU A 40 -14.43 -2.75 17.94
CA GLU A 40 -14.62 -3.34 19.28
C GLU A 40 -15.21 -4.76 19.26
N ASN A 41 -15.84 -5.17 18.14
CA ASN A 41 -16.40 -6.50 17.95
C ASN A 41 -15.44 -7.45 17.22
N GLY A 42 -14.20 -7.02 16.95
CA GLY A 42 -13.21 -7.79 16.22
C GLY A 42 -13.43 -7.85 14.70
N ARG A 43 -14.33 -7.02 14.15
CA ARG A 43 -14.58 -6.96 12.70
C ARG A 43 -13.55 -6.09 12.01
N LEU A 44 -13.05 -6.54 10.86
CA LEU A 44 -12.17 -5.74 10.03
C LEU A 44 -12.82 -4.41 9.68
N THR A 45 -12.08 -3.35 9.97
CA THR A 45 -12.32 -2.07 9.36
C THR A 45 -11.67 -2.03 7.98
N SER A 46 -11.88 -0.92 7.27
CA SER A 46 -11.15 -0.60 6.04
C SER A 46 -9.72 -0.12 6.24
N TRP A 47 -9.24 0.02 7.48
CA TRP A 47 -7.93 0.61 7.78
C TRP A 47 -6.86 -0.45 7.97
N ILE A 48 -5.72 -0.22 7.31
CA ILE A 48 -4.52 -1.06 7.35
C ILE A 48 -3.36 -0.17 7.76
N ARG A 49 -2.49 -0.69 8.62
CA ARG A 49 -1.29 0.03 9.10
C ARG A 49 0.00 -0.64 8.67
N GLU A 50 0.98 0.19 8.36
CA GLU A 50 2.36 -0.20 8.04
C GLU A 50 2.41 -1.30 6.97
N PHE A 51 3.16 -2.36 7.25
CA PHE A 51 3.48 -3.45 6.33
C PHE A 51 2.50 -4.63 6.43
N ALA A 52 1.37 -4.49 7.13
CA ALA A 52 0.39 -5.56 7.27
C ALA A 52 -0.06 -6.21 5.95
N PRO A 53 -0.23 -5.46 4.83
CA PRO A 53 -0.66 -6.08 3.58
C PRO A 53 0.50 -6.71 2.79
N MET A 54 1.77 -6.45 3.15
CA MET A 54 2.94 -6.89 2.37
C MET A 54 2.94 -8.39 2.06
N PRO A 55 2.66 -9.30 3.01
CA PRO A 55 2.63 -10.74 2.71
C PRO A 55 1.64 -11.13 1.61
N TYR A 56 0.60 -10.32 1.38
CA TYR A 56 -0.48 -10.59 0.44
C TYR A 56 -0.29 -9.89 -0.91
N ILE A 57 0.46 -8.77 -0.94
CA ILE A 57 0.65 -7.97 -2.17
C ILE A 57 2.01 -8.17 -2.82
N VAL A 58 3.01 -8.73 -2.12
CA VAL A 58 4.37 -8.89 -2.67
C VAL A 58 4.36 -9.64 -4.00
N ALA A 59 3.58 -10.71 -4.12
CA ALA A 59 3.46 -11.46 -5.38
C ALA A 59 2.92 -10.58 -6.53
N MET A 60 1.96 -9.70 -6.23
CA MET A 60 1.42 -8.74 -7.21
C MET A 60 2.44 -7.67 -7.61
N MET A 61 3.37 -7.33 -6.72
CA MET A 61 4.39 -6.30 -6.95
C MET A 61 5.62 -6.82 -7.72
N THR A 62 5.71 -8.12 -7.99
CA THR A 62 6.91 -8.70 -8.63
C THR A 62 7.02 -8.42 -10.13
N LYS A 63 5.93 -8.02 -10.80
CA LYS A 63 5.95 -7.68 -12.23
C LYS A 63 5.87 -6.16 -12.39
N ALA A 64 6.84 -5.58 -13.10
CA ALA A 64 6.74 -4.19 -13.54
C ALA A 64 5.51 -4.03 -14.47
N PRO A 65 4.75 -2.93 -14.36
CA PRO A 65 3.71 -2.59 -15.31
C PRO A 65 4.26 -2.54 -16.74
N ASP A 66 3.43 -2.88 -17.73
CA ASP A 66 3.84 -2.87 -19.14
C ASP A 66 4.19 -1.44 -19.63
N ASP A 67 3.69 -0.40 -18.93
CA ASP A 67 3.90 1.03 -19.17
C ASP A 67 4.99 1.66 -18.28
N ILE A 68 5.83 0.86 -17.60
CA ILE A 68 6.81 1.36 -16.64
C ILE A 68 7.77 2.41 -17.22
N GLN A 69 8.13 2.31 -18.51
CA GLN A 69 8.99 3.29 -19.17
C GLN A 69 8.32 4.67 -19.30
N GLU A 70 7.03 4.72 -19.59
CA GLU A 70 6.25 5.95 -19.68
C GLU A 70 6.14 6.62 -18.31
N HIS A 71 5.81 5.82 -17.28
CA HIS A 71 5.77 6.30 -15.90
C HIS A 71 7.14 6.81 -15.41
N LEU A 72 8.24 6.14 -15.77
CA LEU A 72 9.59 6.61 -15.48
C LEU A 72 9.89 7.94 -16.19
N GLY A 73 9.46 8.10 -17.45
CA GLY A 73 9.58 9.37 -18.18
C GLY A 73 8.92 10.52 -17.42
N TYR A 74 7.64 10.37 -17.07
CA TYR A 74 6.92 11.40 -16.31
C TYR A 74 7.54 11.70 -14.95
N PHE A 75 8.06 10.67 -14.27
CA PHE A 75 8.75 10.86 -13.00
C PHE A 75 10.04 11.68 -13.16
N LEU A 76 10.78 11.48 -14.25
CA LEU A 76 12.06 12.15 -14.52
C LEU A 76 11.90 13.55 -15.11
N ASP A 77 10.83 13.81 -15.87
CA ASP A 77 10.53 15.12 -16.45
C ASP A 77 10.39 16.21 -15.39
N PHE A 78 9.76 15.88 -14.25
CA PHE A 78 9.58 16.83 -13.15
C PHE A 78 10.90 17.32 -12.53
N PRO A 79 11.80 16.45 -12.02
CA PRO A 79 13.09 16.88 -11.51
C PRO A 79 13.96 17.55 -12.59
N GLU A 80 13.94 17.05 -13.83
CA GLU A 80 14.65 17.68 -14.95
C GLU A 80 14.19 19.13 -15.18
N SER A 81 12.88 19.38 -15.16
CA SER A 81 12.32 20.74 -15.31
C SER A 81 12.73 21.71 -14.18
N HIS A 82 13.26 21.18 -13.07
CA HIS A 82 13.80 21.95 -11.95
C HIS A 82 15.35 21.94 -11.90
N GLY A 83 16.00 21.51 -12.99
CA GLY A 83 17.47 21.51 -13.13
C GLY A 83 18.17 20.36 -12.40
N VAL A 84 17.45 19.34 -11.93
CA VAL A 84 18.05 18.14 -11.36
C VAL A 84 18.54 17.26 -12.50
N THR A 85 19.86 17.05 -12.57
CA THR A 85 20.50 16.25 -13.63
C THR A 85 20.92 14.85 -13.17
N THR A 86 20.81 14.57 -11.87
CA THR A 86 21.25 13.30 -11.25
C THR A 86 20.30 12.92 -10.13
N ILE A 87 19.83 11.67 -10.13
CA ILE A 87 19.11 11.03 -9.02
C ILE A 87 20.00 9.90 -8.52
N MET A 88 20.29 9.86 -7.22
CA MET A 88 21.06 8.80 -6.55
C MET A 88 20.16 7.87 -5.76
#